data_AF-A0A6H2ELP5-F1
#
_entry.id   AF-A0A6H2ELP5-F1
#
_cell.length_a   1.000
_cell.length_b   1.000
_cell.length_c   1.000
_cell.angle_alpha   90.00
_cell.angle_beta   90.00
_cell.angle_gamma   90.00
#
_symmetry.space_group_name_H-M   'P 1'
#
loop_
_entity.id
_entity.type
_entity.pdbx_description
1 polymer ?
#
loop_
_entity_poly.entity_id
_entity_poly.type
_entity_poly.pdbx_seq_one_letter_code
_entity_poly.pdbx_strand_id
1 'polypeptide(L)'
;MTGAKMRLVRMALGYSMAEFISEMQAAWPKADREAVQRWERGIWEIPDVVAEHVEGLWTRMMFKIDAALNELDDLAEESIEPDAVDLTIFATPQSLEKAHPGMGWNQHTAQVGLMAVALESSGYEVRVSYAPIEK
;
A
#
# COMPACT_ATOMS: atom_id res chain seq x y z
N MET A 1 -9.07 -6.07 15.87
CA MET A 1 -9.22 -6.35 14.41
C MET A 1 -9.76 -7.77 14.18
N THR A 2 -10.56 -8.03 13.15
CA THR A 2 -10.97 -9.41 12.77
C THR A 2 -10.01 -10.03 11.76
N GLY A 3 -9.95 -11.38 11.71
CA GLY A 3 -9.14 -12.10 10.71
C GLY A 3 -9.46 -11.72 9.26
N ALA A 4 -10.76 -11.52 8.96
CA ALA A 4 -11.20 -11.06 7.64
C ALA A 4 -10.66 -9.65 7.30
N LYS A 5 -10.68 -8.72 8.27
CA LYS A 5 -10.10 -7.37 8.08
C LYS A 5 -8.59 -7.44 7.87
N MET A 6 -7.87 -8.27 8.62
CA MET A 6 -6.43 -8.49 8.43
C MET A 6 -6.12 -8.97 7.01
N ARG A 7 -6.85 -10.00 6.55
CA ARG A 7 -6.70 -10.53 5.19
C ARG A 7 -7.01 -9.47 4.13
N LEU A 8 -8.06 -8.67 4.33
CA LEU A 8 -8.42 -7.59 3.42
C LEU A 8 -7.27 -6.57 3.33
N VAL A 9 -6.73 -6.12 4.47
CA VAL A 9 -5.60 -5.17 4.49
C VAL A 9 -4.38 -5.74 3.77
N ARG A 10 -4.01 -7.01 4.02
CA ARG A 10 -2.91 -7.65 3.29
C ARG A 10 -3.12 -7.59 1.78
N MET A 11 -4.31 -7.99 1.32
CA MET A 11 -4.63 -8.04 -0.11
C MET A 11 -4.72 -6.64 -0.73
N ALA A 12 -5.35 -5.69 -0.04
CA ALA A 12 -5.50 -4.31 -0.52
C ALA A 12 -4.16 -3.60 -0.64
N LEU A 13 -3.23 -3.86 0.29
CA LEU A 13 -1.87 -3.31 0.24
C LEU A 13 -0.91 -4.13 -0.62
N GLY A 14 -1.41 -5.14 -1.36
CA GLY A 14 -0.62 -5.89 -2.35
C GLY A 14 0.41 -6.86 -1.78
N TYR A 15 0.37 -7.15 -0.47
CA TYR A 15 1.32 -8.07 0.14
C TYR A 15 1.03 -9.54 -0.25
N SER A 16 2.06 -10.22 -0.74
CA SER A 16 2.05 -11.68 -0.79
C SER A 16 2.04 -12.26 0.64
N MET A 17 1.70 -13.54 0.77
CA MET A 17 1.77 -14.22 2.08
C MET A 17 3.20 -14.17 2.65
N ALA A 18 4.24 -14.30 1.82
CA ALA A 18 5.63 -14.30 2.28
C ALA A 18 6.06 -12.92 2.78
N GLU A 19 5.77 -11.86 2.01
CA GLU A 19 6.08 -10.48 2.42
C GLU A 19 5.29 -10.10 3.68
N PHE A 20 4.02 -10.48 3.75
CA PHE A 20 3.22 -10.18 4.94
C PHE A 20 3.72 -10.90 6.19
N ILE A 21 4.17 -12.15 6.08
CA ILE A 21 4.82 -12.84 7.21
C ILE A 21 6.07 -12.06 7.66
N SER A 22 6.92 -11.64 6.72
CA SER A 22 8.11 -10.84 7.03
C SER A 22 7.75 -9.52 7.71
N GLU A 23 6.69 -8.85 7.24
CA GLU A 23 6.15 -7.64 7.83
C GLU A 23 5.62 -7.89 9.26
N MET A 24 4.91 -9.00 9.48
CA MET A 24 4.41 -9.37 10.81
C MET A 24 5.54 -9.75 11.76
N GLN A 25 6.65 -10.31 11.26
CA GLN A 25 7.82 -10.65 12.08
C GLN A 25 8.50 -9.42 12.69
N ALA A 26 8.36 -8.24 12.06
CA ALA A 26 8.84 -6.98 12.64
C ALA A 26 8.10 -6.61 13.94
N ALA A 27 6.82 -6.95 14.05
CA ALA A 27 6.00 -6.71 15.24
C ALA A 27 5.99 -7.92 16.20
N TRP A 28 6.01 -9.13 15.64
CA TRP A 28 5.92 -10.39 16.37
C TRP A 28 6.88 -11.42 15.78
N PRO A 29 8.10 -11.57 16.32
CA PRO A 29 9.16 -12.41 15.72
C PRO A 29 8.80 -13.88 15.51
N LYS A 30 7.79 -14.39 16.23
CA LYS A 30 7.29 -15.78 16.09
C LYS A 30 6.22 -15.93 15.00
N ALA A 31 5.91 -14.87 14.26
CA ALA A 31 4.94 -14.94 13.17
C ALA A 31 5.49 -15.84 12.08
N ASP A 32 4.74 -16.89 11.75
CA ASP A 32 5.02 -17.80 10.66
C ASP A 32 3.79 -17.96 9.77
N ARG A 33 3.93 -18.77 8.73
CA ARG A 33 2.85 -19.00 7.77
C ARG A 33 1.60 -19.58 8.44
N GLU A 34 1.76 -20.49 9.39
CA GLU A 34 0.62 -21.14 10.01
C GLU A 34 -0.14 -20.17 10.92
N ALA A 35 0.58 -19.42 11.75
CA ALA A 35 0.03 -18.39 12.61
C ALA A 35 -0.77 -17.37 11.79
N VAL A 36 -0.16 -16.78 10.76
CA VAL A 36 -0.82 -15.78 9.89
C VAL A 36 -2.06 -16.35 9.22
N GLN A 37 -2.00 -17.59 8.70
CA GLN A 37 -3.18 -18.21 8.08
C GLN A 37 -4.31 -18.49 9.08
N ARG A 38 -4.00 -18.90 10.30
CA ARG A 38 -5.00 -19.13 11.35
C ARG A 38 -5.62 -17.83 11.83
N TRP A 39 -4.83 -16.76 11.95
CA TRP A 39 -5.32 -15.40 12.21
C TRP A 39 -6.27 -14.91 11.12
N GLU A 40 -5.88 -14.99 9.84
CA GLU A 40 -6.72 -14.54 8.72
C GLU A 40 -8.04 -15.32 8.59
N ARG A 41 -8.06 -16.58 9.02
CA ARG A 41 -9.26 -17.42 9.04
C ARG A 41 -10.12 -17.24 10.30
N GLY A 42 -9.66 -16.44 11.26
CA GLY A 42 -10.32 -16.28 12.56
C GLY A 42 -10.32 -17.54 13.42
N ILE A 43 -9.42 -18.49 13.14
CA ILE A 43 -9.25 -19.72 13.93
C ILE A 43 -8.55 -19.40 15.25
N TRP A 44 -7.54 -18.54 15.18
CA TRP A 44 -6.79 -18.04 16.33
C TRP A 44 -7.00 -16.54 16.47
N GLU A 45 -6.98 -16.09 17.72
CA GLU A 45 -6.94 -14.67 18.04
C GLU A 45 -5.65 -14.04 17.51
N ILE A 46 -5.80 -12.83 16.99
CA ILE A 46 -4.67 -12.02 16.49
C ILE A 46 -4.04 -11.35 17.72
N PRO A 47 -2.73 -11.51 17.98
CA PRO A 47 -2.07 -10.76 19.05
C PRO A 47 -2.27 -9.25 18.87
N ASP A 48 -2.52 -8.52 19.96
CA ASP A 48 -2.85 -7.08 19.88
C ASP A 48 -1.79 -6.27 19.13
N VAL A 49 -0.51 -6.50 19.39
CA VAL A 49 0.60 -5.82 18.69
C VAL A 49 0.62 -6.11 17.18
N VAL A 50 0.17 -7.30 16.77
CA VAL A 50 0.04 -7.65 15.35
C VAL A 50 -1.15 -6.91 14.75
N ALA A 51 -2.29 -6.87 15.46
CA ALA A 51 -3.47 -6.15 15.02
C ALA A 51 -3.18 -4.64 14.87
N GLU A 52 -2.55 -4.04 15.88
CA GLU A 52 -2.12 -2.63 15.87
C GLU A 52 -1.15 -2.35 14.72
N HIS A 53 -0.18 -3.24 14.48
CA HIS A 53 0.76 -3.08 13.37
C HIS A 53 0.06 -3.09 12.01
N VAL A 54 -0.88 -4.01 11.81
CA VAL A 54 -1.68 -4.09 10.57
C VAL A 54 -2.58 -2.87 10.40
N GLU A 55 -3.18 -2.37 11.48
CA GLU A 55 -3.94 -1.11 11.44
C GLU A 55 -3.02 0.06 11.10
N GLY A 56 -1.81 0.09 11.67
CA GLY A 56 -0.79 1.07 11.35
C GLY A 56 -0.38 1.06 9.87
N LEU A 57 -0.27 -0.11 9.23
CA LEU A 57 0.01 -0.22 7.79
C LEU A 57 -1.09 0.43 6.95
N TRP A 58 -2.35 0.16 7.27
CA TRP A 58 -3.49 0.76 6.59
C TRP A 58 -3.56 2.27 6.82
N THR A 59 -3.43 2.72 8.07
CA THR A 59 -3.45 4.14 8.43
C THR A 59 -2.33 4.92 7.75
N ARG A 60 -1.12 4.34 7.65
CA ARG A 60 -0.02 4.97 6.89
C ARG A 60 -0.35 5.12 5.40
N MET A 61 -1.05 4.16 4.81
CA MET A 61 -1.49 4.30 3.42
C MET A 61 -2.53 5.41 3.26
N MET A 62 -3.52 5.48 4.15
CA MET A 62 -4.53 6.55 4.12
C MET A 62 -3.90 7.92 4.33
N PHE A 63 -2.95 8.04 5.26
CA PHE A 63 -2.22 9.27 5.48
C PHE A 63 -1.45 9.74 4.23
N LYS A 64 -0.87 8.82 3.45
CA LYS A 64 -0.23 9.18 2.17
C LYS A 64 -1.23 9.72 1.16
N ILE A 65 -2.42 9.13 1.10
CA ILE A 65 -3.51 9.57 0.21
C ILE A 65 -3.99 10.97 0.63
N ASP A 66 -4.28 11.15 1.90
CA ASP A 66 -4.73 12.44 2.44
C ASP A 66 -3.66 13.53 2.21
N ALA A 67 -2.39 13.20 2.40
CA ALA A 67 -1.29 14.13 2.13
C ALA A 67 -1.21 14.52 0.65
N ALA A 68 -1.35 13.56 -0.27
CA ALA A 68 -1.34 13.84 -1.71
C ALA A 68 -2.55 14.69 -2.13
N LEU A 69 -3.73 14.46 -1.56
CA LEU A 69 -4.92 15.28 -1.81
C LEU A 69 -4.73 16.70 -1.29
N ASN A 70 -4.27 16.86 -0.05
CA ASN A 70 -4.02 18.19 0.51
C ASN A 70 -2.99 18.99 -0.30
N GLU A 71 -1.92 18.33 -0.79
CA GLU A 71 -0.93 19.00 -1.65
C GLU A 71 -1.55 19.50 -2.97
N LEU A 72 -2.50 18.75 -3.54
CA LEU A 72 -3.20 19.17 -4.75
C LEU A 72 -4.22 20.29 -4.48
N ASP A 73 -4.89 20.26 -3.32
CA ASP A 73 -5.79 21.33 -2.88
C ASP A 73 -5.01 22.63 -2.65
N ASP A 74 -3.85 22.56 -1.99
CA ASP A 74 -2.96 23.71 -1.77
C ASP A 74 -2.51 24.33 -3.10
N LEU A 75 -2.15 23.51 -4.10
CA LEU A 75 -1.79 23.97 -5.45
C LEU A 75 -2.97 24.67 -6.17
N ALA A 76 -4.19 24.14 -6.01
CA ALA A 76 -5.38 24.75 -6.59
C ALA A 76 -5.69 26.12 -5.96
N GLU A 77 -5.49 26.28 -4.65
CA GLU A 77 -5.60 27.58 -3.96
C GLU A 77 -4.59 28.60 -4.49
N GLU A 78 -3.41 28.15 -4.91
CA GLU A 78 -2.39 28.96 -5.59
C GLU A 78 -2.72 29.24 -7.08
N SER A 79 -3.92 28.87 -7.55
CA SER A 79 -4.36 28.95 -8.96
C SER A 79 -3.50 28.12 -9.92
N ILE A 80 -2.85 27.06 -9.41
CA ILE A 80 -2.13 26.05 -10.19
C ILE A 80 -3.01 24.80 -10.19
N GLU A 81 -4.02 24.77 -11.06
CA GLU A 81 -4.82 23.55 -11.25
C GLU A 81 -4.04 22.58 -12.14
N PRO A 82 -3.70 21.37 -11.66
CA PRO A 82 -3.04 20.37 -12.50
C PRO A 82 -4.02 19.79 -13.52
N ASP A 83 -3.65 19.78 -14.80
CA ASP A 83 -4.43 19.15 -15.87
C ASP A 83 -4.65 17.64 -15.62
N ALA A 84 -3.66 16.99 -15.02
CA ALA A 84 -3.72 15.58 -14.61
C ALA A 84 -2.63 15.29 -13.55
N VAL A 85 -2.88 14.27 -12.73
CA VAL A 85 -1.89 13.69 -11.80
C VAL A 85 -1.28 12.44 -12.43
N ASP A 86 0.01 12.52 -12.75
CA ASP A 86 0.76 11.39 -13.30
C ASP A 86 1.30 10.49 -12.19
N LEU A 87 0.85 9.24 -12.15
CA LEU A 87 1.36 8.19 -11.27
C LEU A 87 2.18 7.18 -12.05
N THR A 88 3.26 6.69 -11.42
CA THR A 88 4.21 5.78 -12.08
C THR A 88 4.21 4.39 -11.44
N ILE A 89 4.05 3.36 -12.27
CA ILE A 89 4.27 1.95 -11.90
C ILE A 89 5.51 1.39 -12.60
N PHE A 90 6.18 0.42 -12.00
CA PHE A 90 7.33 -0.24 -12.62
C PHE A 90 6.89 -1.48 -13.37
N ALA A 91 7.42 -1.71 -14.58
CA ALA A 91 7.03 -2.85 -15.40
C ALA A 91 7.51 -4.20 -14.85
N THR A 92 8.60 -4.19 -14.08
CA THR A 92 9.22 -5.39 -13.54
C THR A 92 9.64 -5.21 -12.09
N PRO A 93 9.71 -6.29 -11.29
CA PRO A 93 10.29 -6.25 -9.96
C PRO A 93 11.73 -5.72 -9.92
N GLN A 94 12.54 -6.03 -10.94
CA GLN A 94 13.93 -5.59 -11.03
C GLN A 94 14.04 -4.08 -11.20
N SER A 95 13.18 -3.48 -12.03
CA SER A 95 13.14 -2.02 -12.21
C SER A 95 12.71 -1.31 -10.92
N LEU A 96 11.74 -1.89 -10.19
CA LEU A 96 11.36 -1.35 -8.88
C LEU A 96 12.51 -1.47 -7.89
N GLU A 97 13.13 -2.64 -7.75
CA GLU A 97 14.22 -2.85 -6.78
C GLU A 97 15.39 -1.89 -7.02
N LYS A 98 15.68 -1.53 -8.28
CA LYS A 98 16.69 -0.52 -8.62
C LYS A 98 16.32 0.87 -8.10
N ALA A 99 15.05 1.26 -8.17
CA ALA A 99 14.58 2.60 -7.78
C ALA A 99 14.21 2.69 -6.29
N HIS A 100 13.66 1.62 -5.73
CA HIS A 100 13.12 1.50 -4.38
C HIS A 100 13.52 0.14 -3.76
N PRO A 101 14.80 -0.03 -3.37
CA PRO A 101 15.27 -1.29 -2.80
C PRO A 101 14.45 -1.73 -1.59
N GLY A 102 14.01 -2.99 -1.59
CA GLY A 102 13.27 -3.61 -0.49
C GLY A 102 11.75 -3.38 -0.48
N MET A 103 11.20 -2.65 -1.45
CA MET A 103 9.75 -2.56 -1.64
C MET A 103 9.23 -3.70 -2.51
N GLY A 104 8.14 -4.35 -2.08
CA GLY A 104 7.50 -5.39 -2.87
C GLY A 104 6.87 -4.84 -4.15
N TRP A 105 7.06 -5.51 -5.29
CA TRP A 105 6.51 -5.04 -6.57
C TRP A 105 4.97 -5.00 -6.61
N ASN A 106 4.34 -6.01 -6.04
CA ASN A 106 2.88 -6.03 -5.89
C ASN A 106 2.41 -4.99 -4.88
N GLN A 107 3.20 -4.75 -3.82
CA GLN A 107 2.91 -3.74 -2.82
C GLN A 107 2.93 -2.34 -3.43
N HIS A 108 3.98 -1.98 -4.19
CA HIS A 108 4.07 -0.70 -4.91
C HIS A 108 2.87 -0.52 -5.84
N THR A 109 2.61 -1.52 -6.68
CA THR A 109 1.52 -1.46 -7.67
C THR A 109 0.15 -1.28 -6.99
N ALA A 110 -0.11 -1.99 -5.89
CA ALA A 110 -1.34 -1.84 -5.14
C ALA A 110 -1.47 -0.47 -4.46
N GLN A 111 -0.38 0.07 -3.89
CA GLN A 111 -0.39 1.40 -3.30
C GLN A 111 -0.65 2.50 -4.34
N VAL A 112 -0.02 2.40 -5.53
CA VAL A 112 -0.31 3.33 -6.64
C VAL A 112 -1.76 3.19 -7.11
N GLY A 113 -2.30 1.97 -7.18
CA GLY A 113 -3.69 1.76 -7.54
C GLY A 113 -4.68 2.36 -6.52
N LEU A 114 -4.42 2.20 -5.22
CA LEU A 114 -5.23 2.82 -4.17
C LEU A 114 -5.16 4.36 -4.23
N MET A 115 -3.98 4.91 -4.50
CA MET A 115 -3.79 6.35 -4.70
C MET A 115 -4.59 6.84 -5.91
N ALA A 116 -4.49 6.15 -7.06
CA ALA A 116 -5.20 6.51 -8.27
C ALA A 116 -6.71 6.57 -8.04
N VAL A 117 -7.28 5.51 -7.44
CA VAL A 117 -8.73 5.45 -7.14
C VAL A 117 -9.15 6.58 -6.21
N ALA A 118 -8.36 6.91 -5.19
CA ALA A 118 -8.69 7.97 -4.26
C ALA A 118 -8.66 9.36 -4.92
N LEU A 119 -7.63 9.65 -5.71
CA LEU A 119 -7.51 10.89 -6.47
C LEU A 119 -8.65 11.05 -7.50
N GLU A 120 -8.97 9.99 -8.25
CA GLU A 120 -10.09 9.98 -9.19
C GLU A 120 -11.43 10.20 -8.47
N SER A 121 -11.62 9.59 -7.29
CA SER A 121 -12.83 9.76 -6.48
C SER A 121 -12.98 11.18 -5.92
N SER A 122 -11.87 11.91 -5.77
CA SER A 122 -11.84 13.33 -5.39
C SER A 122 -11.98 14.28 -6.59
N GLY A 123 -12.10 13.76 -7.82
CA GLY A 123 -12.36 14.54 -9.03
C GLY A 123 -11.14 14.90 -9.86
N TYR A 124 -9.95 14.40 -9.52
CA TYR A 124 -8.73 14.63 -10.32
C TYR A 124 -8.67 13.68 -11.52
N GLU A 125 -8.18 14.17 -12.67
CA GLU A 125 -7.76 13.29 -13.76
C GLU A 125 -6.45 12.59 -13.37
N VAL A 126 -6.42 11.27 -13.40
CA VAL A 126 -5.21 10.48 -13.07
C VAL A 126 -4.72 9.74 -14.30
N ARG A 127 -3.41 9.78 -14.53
CA ARG A 127 -2.73 9.02 -15.59
C ARG A 127 -1.73 8.08 -14.96
N VAL A 128 -1.89 6.78 -15.21
CA VAL A 128 -0.95 5.76 -14.72
C VAL A 128 -0.07 5.29 -15.86
N SER A 129 1.23 5.54 -15.75
CA SER A 129 2.23 5.18 -16.77
C SER A 129 3.30 4.24 -16.22
N TYR A 130 3.92 3.46 -17.10
CA TYR A 130 5.10 2.69 -16.74
C TYR A 130 6.33 3.60 -16.63
N ALA A 131 7.16 3.35 -15.63
CA ALA A 131 8.48 3.96 -15.52
C ALA A 131 9.29 3.66 -16.81
N PRO A 132 10.03 4.65 -17.35
CA PRO A 132 10.86 4.45 -18.52
C PRO A 132 11.87 3.31 -18.30
N ILE A 133 12.01 2.43 -19.28
CA ILE A 133 13.04 1.39 -19.26
C ILE A 133 14.37 2.06 -19.64
N GLU A 134 15.23 2.31 -18.66
CA GLU A 134 16.61 2.72 -18.93
C GLU A 134 17.32 1.60 -19.71
N LYS A 135 17.82 1.92 -20.91
CA LYS A 135 18.59 1.00 -21.77
C LYS A 135 20.04 0.90 -21.32
#